data_AF-A0A353TCZ4-F1
#
_entry.id   AF-A0A353TCZ4-F1
#
_cell.length_a   1.000
_cell.length_b   1.000
_cell.length_c   1.000
_cell.angle_alpha   90.00
_cell.angle_beta   90.00
_cell.angle_gamma   90.00
#
_symmetry.space_group_name_H-M   'P 1'
#
loop_
_entity.id
_entity.type
_entity.pdbx_description
1 polymer ?
#
loop_
_entity_poly.entity_id
_entity_poly.type
_entity_poly.pdbx_seq_one_letter_code
_entity_poly.pdbx_strand_id
1 'polypeptide(L)'
;IVKATELYGLAGTLSGLVAVGAVYFLMSALVKWQGMKVIQRLFPPVVIGPVIMLIGLSLSGTGVNMAAENWLLAIIALVTAIIVSMFAKGLLKLIPIFSGIIVGYIAAVFMGKIDFTPVIEAPWFSLPQFVTPKFSWQAILFMAPVAIAPVIEHVGDVYAVSQVAGKDFVKKPG
;
A
#
# COMPACT_ATOMS: atom_id res chain seq x y z
N ILE A 1 -3.35 10.31 2.53
CA ILE A 1 -2.94 11.12 1.34
C ILE A 1 -4.16 11.69 0.63
N VAL A 2 -5.09 10.88 0.10
CA VAL A 2 -6.30 11.36 -0.62
C VAL A 2 -7.03 12.47 0.17
N LYS A 3 -7.40 12.20 1.42
CA LYS A 3 -8.09 13.17 2.27
C LYS A 3 -7.26 14.43 2.58
N ALA A 4 -5.94 14.30 2.73
CA ALA A 4 -5.08 15.45 2.96
C ALA A 4 -5.00 16.34 1.70
N THR A 5 -4.98 15.73 0.51
CA THR A 5 -5.00 16.46 -0.76
C THR A 5 -6.31 17.18 -0.98
N GLU A 6 -7.45 16.59 -0.60
CA GLU A 6 -8.75 17.27 -0.63
C GLU A 6 -8.80 18.50 0.28
N LEU A 7 -8.21 18.42 1.48
CA LEU A 7 -8.29 19.47 2.49
C LEU A 7 -7.25 20.58 2.32
N TYR A 8 -6.04 20.23 1.87
CA TYR A 8 -4.88 21.13 1.90
C TYR A 8 -4.19 21.28 0.54
N GLY A 9 -4.73 20.65 -0.50
CA GLY A 9 -4.14 20.59 -1.83
C GLY A 9 -2.89 19.68 -1.87
N LEU A 10 -2.51 19.28 -3.08
CA LEU A 10 -1.35 18.39 -3.27
C LEU A 10 -0.06 19.03 -2.74
N ALA A 11 0.15 20.32 -2.99
CA ALA A 11 1.30 21.07 -2.50
C ALA A 11 1.40 21.10 -0.97
N GLY A 12 0.28 21.23 -0.25
CA GLY A 12 0.24 21.19 1.21
C GLY A 12 0.42 19.78 1.77
N THR A 13 -0.15 18.76 1.11
CA THR A 13 0.06 17.36 1.47
C THR A 13 1.54 16.97 1.41
N LEU A 14 2.32 17.54 0.49
CA LEU A 14 3.76 17.30 0.41
C LEU A 14 4.50 17.71 1.70
N SER A 15 4.16 18.84 2.34
CA SER A 15 4.77 19.18 3.64
C SER A 15 4.36 18.19 4.74
N GLY A 16 3.13 17.65 4.67
CA GLY A 16 2.69 16.57 5.55
C GLY A 16 3.46 15.26 5.32
N LEU A 17 3.80 14.93 4.08
CA LEU A 17 4.64 13.76 3.75
C LEU A 17 6.06 13.91 4.27
N VAL A 18 6.64 15.11 4.24
CA VAL A 18 7.94 15.39 4.89
C VAL A 18 7.85 15.10 6.39
N ALA A 19 6.76 15.49 7.05
CA ALA A 19 6.55 15.19 8.46
C ALA A 19 6.39 13.68 8.73
N VAL A 20 5.70 12.94 7.86
CA VAL A 20 5.65 11.47 7.92
C VAL A 20 7.07 10.88 7.84
N GLY A 21 7.89 11.35 6.91
CA GLY A 21 9.30 10.96 6.81
C GLY A 21 10.10 11.27 8.07
N ALA A 22 9.87 12.44 8.68
CA ALA A 22 10.50 12.80 9.96
C ALA A 22 10.07 11.86 11.10
N VAL A 23 8.80 11.46 11.17
CA VAL A 23 8.33 10.47 12.15
C VAL A 23 9.04 9.12 11.94
N TYR A 24 9.17 8.66 10.69
CA TYR A 24 9.94 7.45 10.37
C TYR A 24 11.39 7.56 10.81
N PHE A 25 12.03 8.70 10.56
CA PHE A 25 13.40 8.95 10.98
C PHE A 25 13.53 8.91 12.51
N LEU A 26 12.61 9.55 13.24
CA LEU A 26 12.59 9.52 14.71
C LEU A 26 12.39 8.09 15.25
N MET A 27 11.49 7.33 14.64
CA MET A 27 11.27 5.92 15.01
C MET A 27 12.51 5.07 14.73
N SER A 28 13.15 5.26 13.59
CA SER A 28 14.40 4.57 13.24
C SER A 28 15.53 4.91 14.23
N ALA A 29 15.68 6.20 14.58
CA ALA A 29 16.65 6.66 15.58
C ALA A 29 16.37 6.06 16.97
N LEU A 30 15.09 5.98 17.38
CA LEU A 30 14.68 5.38 18.65
C LEU A 30 15.01 3.88 18.69
N VAL A 31 14.72 3.15 17.62
CA VAL A 31 15.08 1.74 17.48
C VAL A 31 16.59 1.54 17.49
N LYS A 32 17.36 2.41 16.83
CA LYS A 32 18.82 2.37 16.86
C LYS A 32 19.38 2.60 18.27
N TRP A 33 18.78 3.51 19.03
CA TRP A 33 19.27 3.87 20.37
C TRP A 33 18.93 2.83 21.44
N GLN A 34 17.68 2.36 21.49
CA GLN A 34 17.19 1.46 22.55
C GLN A 34 17.12 0.00 22.11
N GLY A 35 17.43 -0.27 20.84
CA GLY A 35 17.42 -1.59 20.25
C GLY A 35 16.02 -2.21 20.15
N MET A 36 16.02 -3.54 20.05
CA MET A 36 14.84 -4.38 19.88
C MET A 36 13.76 -4.26 20.96
N LYS A 37 14.13 -3.78 22.14
CA LYS A 37 13.19 -3.62 23.27
C LYS A 37 12.08 -2.62 22.95
N VAL A 38 12.36 -1.60 22.12
CA VAL A 38 11.36 -0.61 21.70
C VAL A 38 10.30 -1.25 20.84
N ILE A 39 10.71 -2.02 19.83
CA ILE A 39 9.79 -2.68 18.92
C ILE A 39 8.89 -3.64 19.70
N GLN A 40 9.47 -4.47 20.57
CA GLN A 40 8.71 -5.43 21.39
C GLN A 40 7.74 -4.75 22.39
N ARG A 41 8.08 -3.55 22.88
CA ARG A 41 7.25 -2.81 23.84
C ARG A 41 6.16 -1.99 23.15
N LEU A 42 6.49 -1.29 22.06
CA LEU A 42 5.55 -0.42 21.34
C LEU A 42 4.65 -1.22 20.40
N PHE A 43 5.20 -2.25 19.76
CA PHE A 43 4.53 -3.04 18.72
C PHE A 43 4.67 -4.54 19.00
N PRO A 44 4.17 -5.06 20.14
CA PRO A 44 4.13 -6.50 20.33
C PRO A 44 3.18 -7.16 19.30
N PRO A 45 3.31 -8.48 19.02
CA PRO A 45 2.46 -9.16 18.04
C PRO A 45 0.94 -9.01 18.30
N VAL A 46 0.55 -8.88 19.58
CA VAL A 46 -0.83 -8.63 20.01
C VAL A 46 -1.38 -7.27 19.54
N VAL A 47 -0.51 -6.31 19.18
CA VAL A 47 -0.89 -5.01 18.61
C VAL A 47 -0.77 -5.03 17.09
N ILE A 48 0.33 -5.57 16.56
CA ILE A 48 0.61 -5.58 15.11
C ILE A 48 -0.51 -6.29 14.34
N GLY A 49 -0.89 -7.50 14.76
CA GLY A 49 -1.90 -8.29 14.06
C GLY A 49 -3.24 -7.58 13.92
N PRO A 50 -3.87 -7.12 15.02
CA PRO A 50 -5.11 -6.36 14.96
C PRO A 50 -5.02 -5.07 14.13
N VAL A 51 -3.93 -4.33 14.23
CA VAL A 51 -3.75 -3.09 13.44
C VAL A 51 -3.70 -3.41 11.94
N ILE A 52 -2.96 -4.43 11.52
CA ILE A 52 -2.90 -4.84 10.10
C ILE A 52 -4.29 -5.30 9.61
N MET A 53 -5.03 -6.07 10.42
CA MET A 53 -6.40 -6.47 10.08
C MET A 53 -7.33 -5.26 9.92
N LEU A 54 -7.21 -4.26 10.80
CA LEU A 54 -7.99 -3.02 10.70
C LEU A 54 -7.63 -2.19 9.46
N ILE A 55 -6.36 -2.12 9.08
CA ILE A 55 -5.93 -1.46 7.85
C ILE A 55 -6.61 -2.14 6.65
N GLY A 56 -6.50 -3.47 6.54
CA GLY A 56 -7.15 -4.23 5.46
C GLY A 56 -8.68 -4.05 5.44
N LEU A 57 -9.33 -4.14 6.60
CA LEU A 57 -10.78 -3.97 6.71
C LEU A 57 -11.20 -2.53 6.36
N SER A 58 -10.43 -1.52 6.76
CA SER A 58 -10.72 -0.12 6.44
C SER A 58 -10.67 0.17 4.94
N LEU A 59 -9.84 -0.57 4.18
CA LEU A 59 -9.73 -0.44 2.73
C LEU A 59 -10.76 -1.29 1.98
N SER A 60 -11.31 -2.33 2.61
CA SER A 60 -12.27 -3.25 1.97
C SER A 60 -13.47 -2.53 1.36
N GLY A 61 -14.00 -1.49 2.01
CA GLY A 61 -15.11 -0.68 1.51
C GLY A 61 -14.79 0.00 0.17
N THR A 62 -13.57 0.52 0.01
CA THR A 62 -13.15 1.12 -1.27
C THR A 62 -13.08 0.07 -2.38
N GLY A 63 -12.57 -1.13 -2.09
CA GLY A 63 -12.54 -2.25 -3.04
C GLY A 63 -13.94 -2.69 -3.48
N VAL A 64 -14.90 -2.77 -2.55
CA VAL A 64 -16.30 -3.10 -2.86
C VAL A 64 -16.96 -1.99 -3.69
N ASN A 65 -16.72 -0.72 -3.37
CA ASN A 65 -17.26 0.40 -4.14
C ASN A 65 -16.73 0.39 -5.58
N MET A 66 -15.45 0.10 -5.79
CA MET A 66 -14.88 -0.06 -7.13
C MET A 66 -15.47 -1.28 -7.86
N ALA A 67 -15.66 -2.40 -7.15
CA ALA A 67 -16.31 -3.58 -7.72
C ALA A 67 -17.77 -3.31 -8.12
N ALA A 68 -18.48 -2.46 -7.38
CA ALA A 68 -19.86 -2.10 -7.66
C ALA A 68 -20.05 -1.35 -8.98
N GLU A 69 -19.01 -0.69 -9.51
CA GLU A 69 -19.04 -0.08 -10.85
C GLU A 69 -19.21 -1.14 -11.95
N ASN A 70 -18.64 -2.33 -11.76
CA ASN A 70 -18.80 -3.46 -12.67
C ASN A 70 -18.55 -4.81 -11.97
N TRP A 71 -19.61 -5.36 -11.37
CA TRP A 71 -19.55 -6.65 -10.66
C TRP A 71 -19.06 -7.79 -11.53
N LEU A 72 -19.39 -7.80 -12.83
CA LEU A 72 -18.98 -8.87 -13.73
C LEU A 72 -17.47 -8.88 -13.92
N LEU A 73 -16.84 -7.72 -14.15
CA LEU A 73 -15.38 -7.61 -14.24
C LEU A 73 -14.69 -7.94 -12.91
N ALA A 74 -15.24 -7.47 -11.80
CA ALA A 74 -14.71 -7.76 -10.47
C ALA A 74 -14.72 -9.27 -10.16
N ILE A 75 -15.83 -9.95 -10.47
CA ILE A 75 -15.96 -11.41 -10.30
C ILE A 75 -15.00 -12.16 -11.22
N ILE A 76 -14.84 -11.74 -12.49
CA ILE A 76 -13.89 -12.37 -13.42
C ILE A 76 -12.46 -12.29 -12.86
N ALA A 77 -12.04 -11.11 -12.41
CA ALA A 77 -10.71 -10.92 -11.83
C ALA A 77 -10.51 -11.74 -10.54
N LEU A 78 -11.50 -11.73 -9.64
CA LEU A 78 -11.47 -12.45 -8.37
C LEU A 78 -11.41 -13.98 -8.58
N VAL A 79 -12.31 -14.51 -9.42
CA VAL A 79 -12.37 -15.94 -9.73
C VAL A 79 -11.08 -16.40 -10.40
N THR A 80 -10.53 -15.59 -11.31
CA THR A 80 -9.23 -15.88 -11.93
C THR A 80 -8.12 -15.97 -10.88
N ALA A 81 -8.03 -15.00 -9.96
CA ALA A 81 -7.03 -15.03 -8.90
C ALA A 81 -7.17 -16.27 -8.01
N ILE A 82 -8.40 -16.64 -7.65
CA ILE A 82 -8.70 -17.86 -6.88
C ILE A 82 -8.25 -19.11 -7.64
N ILE A 83 -8.67 -19.28 -8.91
CA ILE A 83 -8.32 -20.44 -9.73
C ILE A 83 -6.80 -20.55 -9.89
N VAL A 84 -6.10 -19.45 -10.17
CA VAL A 84 -4.64 -19.46 -10.33
C VAL A 84 -3.96 -19.82 -9.00
N SER A 85 -4.43 -19.28 -7.87
CA SER A 85 -3.86 -19.60 -6.56
C SER A 85 -4.02 -21.08 -6.17
N MET A 86 -5.11 -21.72 -6.62
CA MET A 86 -5.43 -23.11 -6.27
C MET A 86 -4.79 -24.12 -7.23
N PHE A 87 -4.88 -23.88 -8.54
CA PHE A 87 -4.59 -24.89 -9.57
C PHE A 87 -3.29 -24.65 -10.34
N ALA A 88 -2.75 -23.43 -10.37
CA ALA A 88 -1.53 -23.16 -11.10
C ALA A 88 -0.30 -23.79 -10.42
N LYS A 89 0.79 -23.92 -11.19
CA LYS A 89 2.07 -24.48 -10.73
C LYS A 89 3.19 -23.49 -11.01
N GLY A 90 4.30 -23.63 -10.28
CA GLY A 90 5.48 -22.80 -10.44
C GLY A 90 5.20 -21.32 -10.19
N LEU A 91 5.75 -20.46 -11.05
CA LEU A 91 5.70 -19.01 -10.90
C LEU A 91 4.26 -18.45 -10.85
N LEU A 92 3.35 -18.99 -11.66
CA LEU A 92 1.98 -18.46 -11.74
C LEU A 92 1.21 -18.58 -10.42
N LYS A 93 1.48 -19.62 -9.62
CA LYS A 93 0.87 -19.78 -8.30
C LYS A 93 1.31 -18.69 -7.31
N LEU A 94 2.46 -18.07 -7.54
CA LEU A 94 3.02 -17.00 -6.70
C LEU A 94 2.45 -15.62 -7.02
N ILE A 95 1.85 -15.43 -8.20
CA ILE A 95 1.32 -14.13 -8.67
C ILE A 95 -0.17 -14.19 -9.10
N PRO A 96 -1.08 -14.74 -8.28
CA PRO A 96 -2.49 -14.89 -8.64
C PRO A 96 -3.21 -13.56 -8.88
N ILE A 97 -2.90 -12.53 -8.09
CA ILE A 97 -3.49 -11.19 -8.22
C ILE A 97 -3.16 -10.59 -9.59
N PHE A 98 -1.90 -10.70 -10.02
CA PHE A 98 -1.46 -10.21 -11.32
C PHE A 98 -2.18 -10.92 -12.48
N SER A 99 -2.37 -12.23 -12.35
CA SER A 99 -3.14 -13.01 -13.33
C SER A 99 -4.60 -12.55 -13.40
N GLY A 100 -5.23 -12.26 -12.26
CA GLY A 100 -6.57 -11.68 -12.20
C GLY A 100 -6.67 -10.32 -12.88
N ILE A 101 -5.67 -9.46 -12.71
CA ILE A 101 -5.59 -8.15 -13.39
C ILE A 101 -5.52 -8.34 -14.92
N ILE A 102 -4.65 -9.23 -15.40
CA ILE A 102 -4.50 -9.49 -16.85
C ILE A 102 -5.83 -9.98 -17.45
N VAL A 103 -6.44 -11.02 -16.85
CA VAL A 103 -7.69 -11.59 -17.39
C VAL A 103 -8.85 -10.60 -17.28
N GLY A 104 -8.94 -9.86 -16.16
CA GLY A 104 -9.93 -8.80 -15.98
C GLY A 104 -9.78 -7.70 -17.03
N TYR A 105 -8.56 -7.28 -17.34
CA TYR A 105 -8.29 -6.29 -18.38
C TYR A 105 -8.66 -6.80 -19.77
N ILE A 106 -8.27 -8.03 -20.13
CA ILE A 106 -8.65 -8.66 -21.41
C ILE A 106 -10.18 -8.73 -21.55
N ALA A 107 -10.89 -9.14 -20.49
CA ALA A 107 -12.34 -9.17 -20.47
C ALA A 107 -12.94 -7.76 -20.68
N ALA A 108 -12.39 -6.73 -20.02
CA ALA A 108 -12.83 -5.36 -20.17
C ALA A 108 -12.66 -4.84 -21.61
N VAL A 109 -11.59 -5.24 -22.31
CA VAL A 109 -11.38 -4.93 -23.73
C VAL A 109 -12.49 -5.54 -24.58
N PHE A 110 -12.80 -6.83 -24.40
CA PHE A 110 -13.87 -7.50 -25.15
C PHE A 110 -15.27 -6.94 -24.85
N MET A 111 -15.47 -6.39 -23.65
CA MET A 111 -16.71 -5.71 -23.27
C MET A 111 -16.82 -4.27 -23.77
N GLY A 112 -15.80 -3.76 -24.48
CA GLY A 112 -15.77 -2.37 -24.96
C GLY A 112 -15.70 -1.34 -23.82
N LYS A 113 -15.16 -1.71 -22.66
CA LYS A 113 -15.06 -0.84 -21.47
C LYS A 113 -13.75 -0.08 -21.38
N ILE A 114 -12.82 -0.30 -22.30
CA ILE A 114 -11.51 0.33 -22.32
C ILE A 114 -11.46 1.40 -23.41
N ASP A 115 -11.17 2.63 -23.00
CA ASP A 115 -10.83 3.73 -23.90
C ASP A 115 -9.31 3.78 -24.12
N PHE A 116 -8.88 3.59 -25.37
CA PHE A 116 -7.48 3.60 -25.76
C PHE A 116 -6.99 4.98 -26.20
N THR A 117 -7.86 5.99 -26.27
CA THR A 117 -7.50 7.36 -26.68
C THR A 117 -6.33 7.92 -25.87
N PRO A 118 -6.26 7.80 -24.53
CA PRO A 118 -5.13 8.31 -23.75
C PRO A 118 -3.80 7.62 -24.08
N VAL A 119 -3.82 6.37 -24.54
CA VAL A 119 -2.61 5.62 -24.92
C VAL A 119 -2.11 6.08 -26.29
N ILE A 120 -3.04 6.36 -27.21
CA ILE A 120 -2.73 6.81 -28.57
C ILE A 120 -2.19 8.24 -28.56
N GLU A 121 -2.77 9.10 -27.72
CA GLU A 121 -2.39 10.52 -27.61
C GLU A 121 -1.17 10.75 -26.70
N ALA A 122 -0.75 9.73 -25.93
CA ALA A 122 0.37 9.88 -25.02
C ALA A 122 1.69 10.15 -25.77
N PRO A 123 2.49 11.13 -25.33
CA PRO A 123 3.82 11.33 -25.86
C PRO A 123 4.74 10.17 -25.46
N TRP A 124 5.61 9.74 -26.39
CA TRP A 124 6.63 8.70 -26.13
C TRP A 124 7.55 9.03 -24.97
N PHE A 125 7.82 10.32 -24.75
CA PHE A 125 8.59 10.81 -23.61
C PHE A 125 7.83 11.97 -22.95
N SER A 126 7.57 11.85 -21.66
CA SER A 126 7.06 12.93 -20.82
C SER A 126 7.86 13.00 -19.52
N LEU A 127 8.06 14.22 -19.03
CA LEU A 127 8.53 14.41 -17.66
C LEU A 127 7.34 14.30 -16.70
N PRO A 128 7.52 13.67 -15.52
CA PRO A 128 6.47 13.64 -14.52
C PRO A 128 6.12 15.06 -14.07
N GLN A 129 4.85 15.26 -13.70
CA GLN A 129 4.37 16.55 -13.20
C GLN A 129 5.00 16.85 -11.84
N PHE A 130 5.89 17.83 -11.79
CA PHE A 130 6.49 18.29 -10.54
C PHE A 130 5.57 19.27 -9.84
N VAL A 131 5.32 19.02 -8.55
CA VAL A 131 4.52 19.91 -7.70
C VAL A 131 5.44 20.48 -6.64
N THR A 132 5.55 21.80 -6.61
CA THR A 132 6.34 22.49 -5.58
C THR A 132 5.65 22.37 -4.22
N PRO A 133 6.34 21.87 -3.18
CA PRO A 133 5.75 21.76 -1.85
C PRO A 133 5.45 23.14 -1.28
N LYS A 134 4.29 23.26 -0.62
CA LYS A 134 3.90 24.45 0.13
C LYS A 134 3.82 24.09 1.61
N PHE A 135 4.46 24.88 2.45
CA PHE A 135 4.42 24.65 3.89
C PHE A 135 3.00 24.83 4.43
N SER A 136 2.48 23.79 5.08
CA SER A 136 1.17 23.77 5.74
C SER A 136 1.28 23.07 7.09
N TRP A 137 1.13 23.85 8.17
CA TRP A 137 1.18 23.32 9.54
C TRP A 137 0.02 22.36 9.81
N GLN A 138 -1.15 22.67 9.25
CA GLN A 138 -2.35 21.85 9.35
C GLN A 138 -2.13 20.49 8.67
N ALA A 139 -1.52 20.46 7.49
CA ALA A 139 -1.20 19.21 6.79
C ALA A 139 -0.15 18.39 7.55
N ILE A 140 0.84 19.03 8.17
CA ILE A 140 1.85 18.38 9.01
C ILE A 140 1.19 17.69 10.20
N LEU A 141 0.40 18.42 10.98
CA LEU A 141 -0.27 17.86 12.15
C LEU A 141 -1.28 16.77 11.79
N PHE A 142 -1.96 16.91 10.65
CA PHE A 142 -2.90 15.91 10.17
C PHE A 142 -2.22 14.62 9.71
N MET A 143 -1.08 14.72 9.01
CA MET A 143 -0.39 13.56 8.42
C MET A 143 0.56 12.87 9.40
N ALA A 144 1.14 13.58 10.38
CA ALA A 144 2.13 12.99 11.29
C ALA A 144 1.63 11.74 12.04
N PRO A 145 0.41 11.69 12.61
CA PRO A 145 -0.12 10.48 13.24
C PRO A 145 -0.38 9.34 12.25
N VAL A 146 -0.67 9.66 10.99
CA VAL A 146 -0.91 8.66 9.93
C VAL A 146 0.35 7.82 9.69
N ALA A 147 1.54 8.35 9.97
CA ALA A 147 2.81 7.63 9.86
C ALA A 147 2.89 6.39 10.77
N ILE A 148 2.12 6.33 11.85
CA ILE A 148 2.15 5.22 12.80
C ILE A 148 1.69 3.91 12.14
N ALA A 149 0.64 3.97 11.30
CA ALA A 149 0.10 2.79 10.63
C ALA A 149 1.14 2.08 9.75
N PRO A 150 1.82 2.76 8.79
CA PRO A 150 2.81 2.10 7.97
C PRO A 150 4.12 1.82 8.73
N VAL A 151 4.41 2.45 9.88
CA VAL A 151 5.49 2.00 10.79
C VAL A 151 5.15 0.61 11.36
N ILE A 152 3.91 0.42 11.82
CA ILE A 152 3.44 -0.88 12.34
C ILE A 152 3.43 -1.92 11.22
N GLU A 153 2.96 -1.55 10.03
CA GLU A 153 2.97 -2.40 8.84
C GLU A 153 4.40 -2.84 8.48
N HIS A 154 5.35 -1.90 8.42
CA HIS A 154 6.74 -2.21 8.13
C HIS A 154 7.36 -3.17 9.14
N VAL A 155 7.08 -2.99 10.43
CA VAL A 155 7.54 -3.92 11.47
C VAL A 155 6.90 -5.30 11.26
N GLY A 156 5.59 -5.34 10.99
CA GLY A 156 4.85 -6.58 10.70
C GLY A 156 5.43 -7.34 9.50
N ASP A 157 5.80 -6.64 8.43
CA ASP A 157 6.43 -7.22 7.26
C ASP A 157 7.79 -7.85 7.60
N VAL A 158 8.62 -7.16 8.39
CA VAL A 158 9.91 -7.73 8.83
C VAL A 158 9.68 -9.01 9.65
N TYR A 159 8.65 -9.05 10.51
CA TYR A 159 8.28 -10.27 11.23
C TYR A 159 7.82 -11.40 10.28
N ALA A 160 6.95 -11.09 9.32
CA ALA A 160 6.44 -12.08 8.36
C ALA A 160 7.59 -12.66 7.50
N VAL A 161 8.47 -11.79 6.99
CA VAL A 161 9.66 -12.18 6.23
C VAL A 161 10.62 -13.00 7.10
N SER A 162 10.79 -12.63 8.38
CA SER A 162 11.63 -13.40 9.32
C SER A 162 11.14 -14.83 9.50
N GLN A 163 9.83 -15.02 9.61
CA GLN A 163 9.22 -16.36 9.73
C GLN A 163 9.37 -17.17 8.45
N VAL A 164 9.11 -16.57 7.30
CA VAL A 164 9.24 -17.24 5.99
C VAL A 164 10.69 -17.61 5.69
N ALA A 165 11.64 -16.75 6.03
CA ALA A 165 13.06 -16.97 5.80
C ALA A 165 13.75 -17.83 6.88
N GLY A 166 13.08 -18.14 7.99
CA GLY A 166 13.66 -18.83 9.14
C GLY A 166 14.81 -18.07 9.81
N LYS A 167 14.83 -16.73 9.71
CA LYS A 167 15.89 -15.86 10.25
C LYS A 167 15.26 -14.67 10.97
N ASP A 168 15.72 -14.35 12.17
CA ASP A 168 15.23 -13.20 12.94
C ASP A 168 15.89 -11.90 12.44
N PHE A 169 15.30 -11.28 11.42
CA PHE A 169 15.76 -10.00 10.86
C PHE A 169 15.50 -8.82 11.78
N VAL A 170 14.62 -8.98 12.76
CA VAL A 170 14.39 -7.93 13.75
C VAL A 170 15.61 -7.86 14.68
N LYS A 171 16.11 -9.01 15.16
CA LYS A 171 17.31 -9.08 16.00
C LYS A 171 18.62 -8.89 15.24
N LYS A 172 18.73 -9.44 14.03
CA LYS A 172 19.92 -9.36 13.17
C LYS A 172 19.49 -9.02 11.74
N PRO A 173 19.34 -7.72 11.42
CA PRO A 173 18.86 -7.27 10.11
C PRO A 173 19.82 -7.58 8.94
N GLY A 174 21.10 -7.83 9.24
CA GLY A 174 22.17 -8.11 8.28
C GLY A 174 23.52 -7.95 8.94
#